data_AF-F1YPE0-F1
#
_entry.id   AF-F1YPE0-F1
#
_cell.length_a   1.000
_cell.length_b   1.000
_cell.length_c   1.000
_cell.angle_alpha   90.00
_cell.angle_beta   90.00
_cell.angle_gamma   90.00
#
_symmetry.space_group_name_H-M   'P 1'
#
loop_
_entity.id
_entity.type
_entity.pdbx_description
1 polymer ?
#
loop_
_entity_poly.entity_id
_entity_poly.type
_entity_poly.pdbx_seq_one_letter_code
_entity_poly.pdbx_strand_id
1 'polypeptide(L)'
;MRGYDRDQVTDHLRRLDAELRMMAADRDAAHANSDELQGHLDEARHRIRDLQDEVNTLSVPPTTVAGMTDRVSRMLQLATDEASEVRANARDEADETVSVARQEADDIRASAAAAATRTKELAQEHADSIITDAEKRAAEIDEAAQKRAEESKKEQEDARKRAQEIIAAAEADAARLRGAAHNISMTRLARSRDLAESAHDAHRQILDHLDALREHITNLPDALALSEEERDLVSLTETDDLELLNRTLLGRDKFSASDAATPAEKTDVLGAVDDEYDEEFENDRYGHGPRDEAKKGDQVTA
;
A
#
# COMPACT_ATOMS: atom_id res chain seq x y z
N MET A 1 64.90 100.28 14.94
CA MET A 1 64.55 100.93 13.66
C MET A 1 63.99 99.86 12.74
N ARG A 2 62.79 100.05 12.17
CA ARG A 2 62.27 99.16 11.10
C ARG A 2 62.71 99.72 9.75
N GLY A 3 63.95 99.42 9.37
CA GLY A 3 64.37 99.59 7.98
C GLY A 3 63.80 98.46 7.14
N TYR A 4 63.47 98.74 5.88
CA TYR A 4 63.16 97.68 4.93
C TYR A 4 64.40 96.82 4.71
N ASP A 5 64.20 95.50 4.61
CA ASP A 5 65.26 94.58 4.27
C ASP A 5 65.73 94.88 2.83
N ARG A 6 67.03 95.12 2.67
CA ARG A 6 67.61 95.52 1.38
C ARG A 6 67.53 94.40 0.35
N ASP A 7 67.63 93.15 0.78
CA ASP A 7 67.56 92.00 -0.12
C ASP A 7 66.11 91.80 -0.56
N GLN A 8 65.15 91.93 0.36
CA GLN A 8 63.71 91.92 0.04
C GLN A 8 63.31 93.01 -0.97
N VAL A 9 63.79 94.25 -0.79
CA VAL A 9 63.51 95.36 -1.73
C VAL A 9 64.20 95.13 -3.07
N THR A 10 65.41 94.60 -3.08
CA THR A 10 66.16 94.30 -4.32
C THR A 10 65.46 93.21 -5.12
N ASP A 11 64.98 92.14 -4.47
CA ASP A 11 64.23 91.07 -5.14
C ASP A 11 62.84 91.52 -5.60
N HIS A 12 62.19 92.44 -4.88
CA HIS A 12 60.95 93.06 -5.36
C HIS A 12 61.19 93.94 -6.59
N LEU A 13 62.25 94.75 -6.61
CA LEU A 13 62.63 95.57 -7.77
C LEU A 13 63.04 94.71 -8.98
N ARG A 14 63.77 93.61 -8.77
CA ARG A 14 64.07 92.61 -9.81
C ARG A 14 62.80 91.99 -10.39
N ARG A 15 61.80 91.71 -9.55
CA ARG A 15 60.51 91.18 -10.00
C ARG A 15 59.74 92.22 -10.82
N LEU A 16 59.66 93.47 -10.37
CA LEU A 16 59.02 94.56 -11.11
C LEU A 16 59.72 94.84 -12.45
N ASP A 17 61.05 94.79 -12.50
CA ASP A 17 61.85 94.93 -13.73
C ASP A 17 61.58 93.77 -14.71
N ALA A 18 61.42 92.54 -14.20
CA ALA A 18 60.99 91.40 -15.02
C ALA A 18 59.54 91.54 -15.51
N GLU A 19 58.60 91.96 -14.64
CA GLU A 19 57.20 92.22 -14.99
C GLU A 19 57.07 93.33 -16.04
N LEU A 20 57.81 94.43 -15.91
CA LEU A 20 57.84 95.51 -16.90
C LEU A 20 58.44 95.07 -18.24
N ARG A 21 59.47 94.22 -18.24
CA ARG A 21 60.01 93.63 -19.49
C ARG A 21 59.01 92.69 -20.16
N MET A 22 58.28 91.88 -19.39
CA MET A 22 57.20 91.04 -19.93
C MET A 22 56.08 91.90 -20.50
N MET A 23 55.58 92.91 -19.77
CA MET A 23 54.56 93.83 -20.29
C MET A 23 55.01 94.62 -21.52
N ALA A 24 56.28 95.01 -21.60
CA ALA A 24 56.83 95.66 -22.79
C ALA A 24 56.88 94.69 -23.99
N ALA A 25 57.32 93.45 -23.78
CA ALA A 25 57.33 92.42 -24.82
C ALA A 25 55.90 92.05 -25.28
N ASP A 26 54.96 91.90 -24.36
CA ASP A 26 53.55 91.63 -24.65
C ASP A 26 52.91 92.78 -25.44
N ARG A 27 53.22 94.03 -25.07
CA ARG A 27 52.78 95.24 -25.80
C ARG A 27 53.36 95.27 -27.21
N ASP A 28 54.66 94.99 -27.36
CA ASP A 28 55.33 95.05 -28.66
C ASP A 28 54.87 93.90 -29.58
N ALA A 29 54.58 92.73 -29.02
CA ALA A 29 53.88 91.64 -29.73
C ALA A 29 52.44 92.03 -30.11
N ALA A 30 51.69 92.69 -29.22
CA ALA A 30 50.34 93.18 -29.54
C ALA A 30 50.34 94.26 -30.63
N HIS A 31 51.35 95.13 -30.68
CA HIS A 31 51.53 96.08 -31.76
C HIS A 31 51.88 95.38 -33.09
N ALA A 32 52.81 94.44 -33.09
CA ALA A 32 53.14 93.65 -34.29
C ALA A 32 51.90 92.92 -34.85
N ASN A 33 51.11 92.29 -33.98
CA ASN A 33 49.85 91.64 -34.36
C ASN A 33 48.81 92.64 -34.91
N SER A 34 48.74 93.85 -34.33
CA SER A 34 47.87 94.93 -34.83
C SER A 34 48.27 95.39 -36.23
N ASP A 35 49.57 95.54 -36.49
CA ASP A 35 50.08 95.99 -37.78
C ASP A 35 49.90 94.90 -38.86
N GLU A 36 50.08 93.62 -38.52
CA GLU A 36 49.75 92.48 -39.39
C GLU A 36 48.26 92.43 -39.73
N LEU A 37 47.38 92.61 -38.73
CA LEU A 37 45.92 92.65 -38.95
C LEU A 37 45.49 93.85 -39.80
N GLN A 38 46.15 95.00 -39.69
CA GLN A 38 45.93 96.15 -40.58
C GLN A 38 46.35 95.82 -42.02
N GLY A 39 47.47 95.13 -42.21
CA GLY A 39 47.91 94.63 -43.52
C GLY A 39 46.88 93.70 -44.17
N HIS A 40 46.41 92.68 -43.44
CA HIS A 40 45.37 91.76 -43.91
C HIS A 40 44.05 92.47 -44.22
N LEU A 41 43.66 93.47 -43.41
CA LEU A 41 42.45 94.26 -43.64
C LEU A 41 42.54 95.07 -44.93
N ASP A 42 43.68 95.70 -45.19
CA ASP A 42 43.88 96.52 -46.38
C ASP A 42 44.05 95.67 -47.66
N GLU A 43 44.65 94.48 -47.58
CA GLU A 43 44.63 93.49 -48.66
C GLU A 43 43.19 93.05 -48.97
N ALA A 44 42.42 92.65 -47.95
CA ALA A 44 41.02 92.26 -48.12
C ALA A 44 40.17 93.39 -48.71
N ARG A 45 40.40 94.66 -48.30
CA ARG A 45 39.74 95.85 -48.87
C ARG A 45 40.11 96.11 -50.33
N HIS A 46 41.35 95.84 -50.75
CA HIS A 46 41.74 95.91 -52.16
C HIS A 46 41.00 94.84 -52.96
N ARG A 47 41.08 93.58 -52.50
CA ARG A 47 40.42 92.45 -53.15
C ARG A 47 38.91 92.60 -53.25
N ILE A 48 38.25 93.19 -52.25
CA ILE A 48 36.81 93.52 -52.31
C ILE A 48 36.53 94.58 -53.38
N ARG A 49 37.36 95.63 -53.51
CA ARG A 49 37.20 96.64 -54.56
C ARG A 49 37.39 96.04 -55.96
N ASP A 50 38.43 95.23 -56.15
CA ASP A 50 38.71 94.57 -57.43
C ASP A 50 37.55 93.64 -57.84
N LEU A 51 37.01 92.86 -56.89
CA LEU A 51 35.82 92.02 -57.09
C LEU A 51 34.55 92.85 -57.36
N GLN A 52 34.38 94.01 -56.72
CA GLN A 52 33.24 94.91 -56.96
C GLN A 52 33.30 95.51 -58.36
N ASP A 53 34.46 95.97 -58.82
CA ASP A 53 34.64 96.51 -60.18
C ASP A 53 34.46 95.41 -61.25
N GLU A 54 34.91 94.19 -60.96
CA GLU A 54 34.67 93.01 -61.81
C GLU A 54 33.17 92.64 -61.86
N VAL A 55 32.47 92.61 -60.72
CA VAL A 55 31.01 92.36 -60.67
C VAL A 55 30.22 93.46 -61.36
N ASN A 56 30.62 94.74 -61.21
CA ASN A 56 29.99 95.86 -61.92
C ASN A 56 30.16 95.70 -63.44
N THR A 57 31.37 95.37 -63.89
CA THR A 57 31.67 95.07 -65.30
C THR A 57 30.85 93.88 -65.81
N LEU A 58 30.68 92.85 -65.00
CA LEU A 58 29.88 91.66 -65.30
C LEU A 58 28.36 91.87 -65.14
N SER A 59 27.89 92.97 -64.56
CA SER A 59 26.46 93.26 -64.37
C SER A 59 25.86 94.05 -65.53
N VAL A 60 26.65 94.89 -66.19
CA VAL A 60 26.23 95.61 -67.40
C VAL A 60 26.06 94.60 -68.57
N PRO A 61 25.07 94.76 -69.47
CA PRO A 61 24.96 93.93 -70.67
C PRO A 61 26.23 94.05 -71.53
N PRO A 62 26.85 92.93 -71.98
CA PRO A 62 28.07 92.99 -72.76
C PRO A 62 27.82 93.66 -74.11
N THR A 63 28.42 94.82 -74.31
CA THR A 63 28.33 95.60 -75.56
C THR A 63 29.37 95.17 -76.60
N THR A 64 30.22 94.18 -76.28
CA THR A 64 31.28 93.65 -77.15
C THR A 64 31.24 92.12 -77.20
N VAL A 65 31.68 91.56 -78.33
CA VAL A 65 31.75 90.09 -78.53
C VAL A 65 32.73 89.45 -77.53
N ALA A 66 33.86 90.11 -77.23
CA ALA A 66 34.84 89.64 -76.26
C ALA A 66 34.23 89.47 -74.86
N GLY A 67 33.55 90.51 -74.34
CA GLY A 67 32.89 90.43 -73.02
C GLY A 67 31.78 89.38 -72.95
N MET A 68 31.14 89.05 -74.08
CA MET A 68 30.18 87.94 -74.14
C MET A 68 30.88 86.58 -74.07
N THR A 69 32.04 86.42 -74.72
CA THR A 69 32.88 85.20 -74.61
C THR A 69 33.43 85.02 -73.20
N ASP A 70 33.95 86.07 -72.57
CA ASP A 70 34.48 86.00 -71.19
C ASP A 70 33.40 85.59 -70.18
N ARG A 71 32.19 86.16 -70.30
CA ARG A 71 31.05 85.78 -69.44
C ARG A 71 30.63 84.33 -69.65
N VAL A 72 30.65 83.82 -70.89
CA VAL A 72 30.35 82.39 -71.18
C VAL A 72 31.42 81.48 -70.58
N SER A 73 32.70 81.81 -70.73
CA SER A 73 33.81 81.03 -70.13
C SER A 73 33.69 80.96 -68.60
N ARG A 74 33.34 82.07 -67.93
CA ARG A 74 33.08 82.10 -66.48
C ARG A 74 31.83 81.30 -66.07
N MET A 75 30.74 81.37 -66.84
CA MET A 75 29.56 80.54 -66.59
C MET A 75 29.86 79.04 -66.74
N LEU A 76 30.66 78.66 -67.74
CA LEU A 76 31.10 77.27 -67.92
C LEU A 76 32.02 76.81 -66.80
N GLN A 77 32.91 77.68 -66.32
CA GLN A 77 33.77 77.40 -65.18
C GLN A 77 32.93 77.22 -63.90
N LEU A 78 32.06 78.18 -63.56
CA LEU A 78 31.15 78.08 -62.41
C LEU A 78 30.28 76.81 -62.46
N ALA A 79 29.70 76.48 -63.62
CA ALA A 79 28.91 75.26 -63.80
C ALA A 79 29.76 73.98 -63.70
N THR A 80 31.06 74.04 -64.03
CA THR A 80 31.98 72.90 -63.87
C THR A 80 32.39 72.73 -62.41
N ASP A 81 32.58 73.82 -61.69
CA ASP A 81 32.89 73.85 -60.26
C ASP A 81 31.68 73.33 -59.46
N GLU A 82 30.48 73.87 -59.71
CA GLU A 82 29.21 73.43 -59.10
C GLU A 82 28.89 71.96 -59.44
N ALA A 83 29.06 71.53 -60.69
CA ALA A 83 28.92 70.11 -61.04
C ALA A 83 29.98 69.21 -60.40
N SER A 84 31.12 69.75 -59.96
CA SER A 84 32.15 69.00 -59.25
C SER A 84 31.85 68.93 -57.75
N GLU A 85 31.34 70.01 -57.16
CA GLU A 85 30.82 70.05 -55.79
C GLU A 85 29.63 69.10 -55.60
N VAL A 86 28.61 69.15 -56.49
CA VAL A 86 27.47 68.22 -56.47
C VAL A 86 27.93 66.76 -56.57
N ARG A 87 28.96 66.46 -57.37
CA ARG A 87 29.54 65.12 -57.48
C ARG A 87 30.42 64.71 -56.30
N ALA A 88 30.95 65.66 -55.52
CA ALA A 88 31.65 65.37 -54.27
C ALA A 88 30.61 65.05 -53.18
N ASN A 89 29.66 65.97 -52.95
CA ASN A 89 28.59 65.83 -51.97
C ASN A 89 27.79 64.53 -52.16
N ALA A 90 27.43 64.19 -53.41
CA ALA A 90 26.70 62.95 -53.71
C ALA A 90 27.54 61.66 -53.53
N ARG A 91 28.88 61.75 -53.49
CA ARG A 91 29.74 60.62 -53.12
C ARG A 91 29.85 60.51 -51.62
N ASP A 92 30.04 61.63 -50.93
CA ASP A 92 30.16 61.67 -49.47
C ASP A 92 28.84 61.17 -48.81
N GLU A 93 27.68 61.60 -49.31
CA GLU A 93 26.35 61.11 -48.87
C GLU A 93 26.17 59.60 -49.17
N ALA A 94 26.68 59.12 -50.31
CA ALA A 94 26.61 57.70 -50.66
C ALA A 94 27.53 56.84 -49.78
N ASP A 95 28.74 57.32 -49.48
CA ASP A 95 29.69 56.64 -48.61
C ASP A 95 29.22 56.66 -47.14
N GLU A 96 28.60 57.75 -46.68
CA GLU A 96 27.92 57.82 -45.38
C GLU A 96 26.76 56.82 -45.31
N THR A 97 25.87 56.81 -46.32
CA THR A 97 24.74 55.86 -46.40
C THR A 97 25.21 54.41 -46.40
N VAL A 98 26.28 54.09 -47.14
CA VAL A 98 26.88 52.75 -47.16
C VAL A 98 27.56 52.42 -45.82
N SER A 99 28.15 53.39 -45.13
CA SER A 99 28.74 53.20 -43.80
C SER A 99 27.65 52.87 -42.76
N VAL A 100 26.59 53.67 -42.70
CA VAL A 100 25.43 53.44 -41.81
C VAL A 100 24.79 52.08 -42.09
N ALA A 101 24.49 51.76 -43.35
CA ALA A 101 23.89 50.48 -43.73
C ALA A 101 24.77 49.26 -43.39
N ARG A 102 26.11 49.41 -43.41
CA ARG A 102 27.04 48.36 -42.95
C ARG A 102 27.00 48.20 -41.43
N GLN A 103 27.02 49.30 -40.68
CA GLN A 103 26.94 49.28 -39.23
C GLN A 103 25.62 48.65 -38.75
N GLU A 104 24.48 49.07 -39.31
CA GLU A 104 23.17 48.47 -39.02
C GLU A 104 23.14 46.96 -39.35
N ALA A 105 23.72 46.55 -40.49
CA ALA A 105 23.77 45.15 -40.86
C ALA A 105 24.62 44.31 -39.89
N ASP A 106 25.71 44.87 -39.37
CA ASP A 106 26.57 44.19 -38.39
C ASP A 106 25.95 44.17 -36.99
N ASP A 107 25.24 45.23 -36.57
CA ASP A 107 24.44 45.26 -35.33
C ASP A 107 23.28 44.25 -35.38
N ILE A 108 22.60 44.12 -36.53
CA ILE A 108 21.56 43.10 -36.76
C ILE A 108 22.16 41.69 -36.72
N ARG A 109 23.34 41.46 -37.31
CA ARG A 109 24.03 40.16 -37.24
C ARG A 109 24.45 39.82 -35.80
N ALA A 110 25.03 40.78 -35.07
CA ALA A 110 25.48 40.59 -33.70
C ALA A 110 24.30 40.29 -32.76
N SER A 111 23.21 41.06 -32.85
CA SER A 111 22.00 40.83 -32.06
C SER A 111 21.29 39.51 -32.41
N ALA A 112 21.21 39.14 -33.70
CA ALA A 112 20.67 37.85 -34.12
C ALA A 112 21.53 36.67 -33.63
N ALA A 113 22.87 36.79 -33.66
CA ALA A 113 23.77 35.78 -33.13
C ALA A 113 23.62 35.64 -31.60
N ALA A 114 23.57 36.75 -30.86
CA ALA A 114 23.35 36.75 -29.41
C ALA A 114 21.99 36.14 -29.02
N ALA A 115 20.93 36.48 -29.76
CA ALA A 115 19.60 35.88 -29.57
C ALA A 115 19.63 34.36 -29.83
N ALA A 116 20.25 33.92 -30.93
CA ALA A 116 20.36 32.51 -31.27
C ALA A 116 21.17 31.70 -30.24
N THR A 117 22.25 32.27 -29.69
CA THR A 117 23.01 31.66 -28.58
C THR A 117 22.14 31.55 -27.34
N ARG A 118 21.49 32.63 -26.91
CA ARG A 118 20.61 32.64 -25.73
C ARG A 118 19.45 31.65 -25.84
N THR A 119 18.85 31.50 -27.03
CA THR A 119 17.81 30.49 -27.26
C THR A 119 18.35 29.07 -27.13
N LYS A 120 19.58 28.80 -27.57
CA LYS A 120 20.22 27.48 -27.40
C LYS A 120 20.54 27.20 -25.93
N GLU A 121 21.11 28.16 -25.21
CA GLU A 121 21.43 28.05 -23.79
C GLU A 121 20.16 27.75 -22.97
N LEU A 122 19.09 28.55 -23.14
CA LEU A 122 17.80 28.29 -22.48
C LEU A 122 17.20 26.93 -22.87
N ALA A 123 17.31 26.51 -24.13
CA ALA A 123 16.82 25.20 -24.56
C ALA A 123 17.62 24.04 -23.94
N GLN A 124 18.94 24.22 -23.72
CA GLN A 124 19.79 23.26 -23.02
C GLN A 124 19.45 23.20 -21.53
N GLU A 125 19.37 24.36 -20.85
CA GLU A 125 18.95 24.44 -19.44
C GLU A 125 17.59 23.78 -19.20
N HIS A 126 16.62 24.01 -20.09
CA HIS A 126 15.32 23.34 -20.01
C HIS A 126 15.40 21.84 -20.28
N ALA A 127 16.23 21.38 -21.23
CA ALA A 127 16.42 19.95 -21.49
C ALA A 127 17.07 19.24 -20.30
N ASP A 128 18.15 19.80 -19.75
CA ASP A 128 18.87 19.26 -18.59
C ASP A 128 17.98 19.23 -17.35
N SER A 129 17.16 20.28 -17.14
CA SER A 129 16.14 20.31 -16.09
C SER A 129 15.11 19.19 -16.26
N ILE A 130 14.59 18.97 -17.47
CA ILE A 130 13.61 17.89 -17.75
C ILE A 130 14.22 16.51 -17.54
N ILE A 131 15.48 16.30 -17.95
CA ILE A 131 16.21 15.04 -17.76
C ILE A 131 16.38 14.77 -16.26
N THR A 132 16.90 15.75 -15.49
CA THR A 132 17.09 15.64 -14.04
C THR A 132 15.78 15.33 -13.31
N ASP A 133 14.69 16.00 -13.70
CA ASP A 133 13.35 15.78 -13.17
C ASP A 133 12.80 14.38 -13.51
N ALA A 134 13.08 13.88 -14.71
CA ALA A 134 12.67 12.55 -15.16
C ALA A 134 13.46 11.44 -14.44
N GLU A 135 14.78 11.59 -14.30
CA GLU A 135 15.65 10.69 -13.55
C GLU A 135 15.23 10.61 -12.08
N LYS A 136 14.94 11.76 -11.45
CA LYS A 136 14.42 11.81 -10.07
C LYS A 136 13.08 11.06 -9.94
N ARG A 137 12.12 11.31 -10.85
CA ARG A 137 10.83 10.60 -10.83
C ARG A 137 10.99 9.09 -11.08
N ALA A 138 11.92 8.68 -11.94
CA ALA A 138 12.24 7.28 -12.17
C ALA A 138 12.78 6.62 -10.89
N ALA A 139 13.75 7.25 -10.22
CA ALA A 139 14.29 6.77 -8.95
C ALA A 139 13.22 6.67 -7.85
N GLU A 140 12.33 7.66 -7.72
CA GLU A 140 11.19 7.64 -6.80
C GLU A 140 10.21 6.48 -7.10
N ILE A 141 9.94 6.21 -8.38
CA ILE A 141 9.10 5.08 -8.83
C ILE A 141 9.77 3.74 -8.51
N ASP A 142 11.06 3.60 -8.79
CA ASP A 142 11.82 2.37 -8.54
C ASP A 142 11.94 2.08 -7.04
N GLU A 143 12.23 3.08 -6.21
CA GLU A 143 12.24 2.93 -4.74
C GLU A 143 10.86 2.53 -4.20
N ALA A 144 9.79 3.16 -4.71
CA ALA A 144 8.42 2.80 -4.34
C ALA A 144 8.00 1.42 -4.86
N ALA A 145 8.53 0.96 -5.99
CA ALA A 145 8.30 -0.39 -6.51
C ALA A 145 9.04 -1.44 -5.67
N GLN A 146 10.29 -1.18 -5.30
CA GLN A 146 11.08 -2.04 -4.40
C GLN A 146 10.42 -2.19 -3.03
N LYS A 147 9.99 -1.08 -2.40
CA LYS A 147 9.26 -1.12 -1.11
C LYS A 147 8.00 -1.97 -1.18
N ARG A 148 7.15 -1.77 -2.20
CA ARG A 148 5.94 -2.60 -2.40
C ARG A 148 6.26 -4.08 -2.66
N ALA A 149 7.34 -4.37 -3.37
CA ALA A 149 7.78 -5.74 -3.60
C ALA A 149 8.26 -6.42 -2.30
N GLU A 150 9.00 -5.70 -1.44
CA GLU A 150 9.38 -6.19 -0.11
C GLU A 150 8.18 -6.39 0.82
N GLU A 151 7.24 -5.44 0.85
CA GLU A 151 6.00 -5.53 1.63
C GLU A 151 5.16 -6.72 1.19
N SER A 152 4.92 -6.88 -0.12
CA SER A 152 4.19 -8.03 -0.67
C SER A 152 4.90 -9.35 -0.38
N LYS A 153 6.24 -9.39 -0.42
CA LYS A 153 7.01 -10.58 -0.06
C LYS A 153 6.82 -10.95 1.43
N LYS A 154 6.89 -9.96 2.33
CA LYS A 154 6.64 -10.18 3.78
C LYS A 154 5.22 -10.68 4.02
N GLU A 155 4.23 -10.06 3.39
CA GLU A 155 2.83 -10.48 3.48
C GLU A 155 2.62 -11.92 2.97
N GLN A 156 3.24 -12.29 1.84
CA GLN A 156 3.21 -13.67 1.32
C GLN A 156 3.89 -14.67 2.26
N GLU A 157 5.02 -14.30 2.89
CA GLU A 157 5.70 -15.16 3.86
C GLU A 157 4.86 -15.37 5.12
N ASP A 158 4.20 -14.33 5.64
CA ASP A 158 3.32 -14.43 6.81
C ASP A 158 2.01 -15.15 6.49
N ALA A 159 1.44 -14.96 5.29
CA ALA A 159 0.30 -15.75 4.82
C ALA A 159 0.65 -17.24 4.69
N ARG A 160 1.86 -17.57 4.21
CA ARG A 160 2.36 -18.96 4.16
C ARG A 160 2.53 -19.57 5.55
N LYS A 161 3.09 -18.83 6.52
CA LYS A 161 3.20 -19.30 7.92
C LYS A 161 1.83 -19.58 8.53
N ARG A 162 0.88 -18.65 8.41
CA ARG A 162 -0.51 -18.84 8.89
C ARG A 162 -1.19 -20.04 8.24
N ALA A 163 -0.99 -20.25 6.93
CA ALA A 163 -1.52 -21.42 6.24
C ALA A 163 -0.90 -22.72 6.77
N GLN A 164 0.42 -22.76 7.02
CA GLN A 164 1.10 -23.91 7.63
C GLN A 164 0.61 -24.18 9.06
N GLU A 165 0.42 -23.14 9.88
CA GLU A 165 -0.13 -23.24 11.24
C GLU A 165 -1.56 -23.82 11.24
N ILE A 166 -2.42 -23.35 10.33
CA ILE A 166 -3.79 -23.85 10.16
C ILE A 166 -3.78 -25.32 9.72
N ILE A 167 -2.93 -25.69 8.77
CA ILE A 167 -2.80 -27.09 8.31
C ILE A 167 -2.30 -27.97 9.46
N ALA A 168 -1.25 -27.58 10.17
CA ALA A 168 -0.71 -28.34 11.30
C ALA A 168 -1.72 -28.51 12.44
N ALA A 169 -2.51 -27.48 12.74
CA ALA A 169 -3.61 -27.56 13.72
C ALA A 169 -4.69 -28.54 13.25
N ALA A 170 -5.14 -28.43 12.00
CA ALA A 170 -6.14 -29.33 11.41
C ALA A 170 -5.66 -30.79 11.34
N GLU A 171 -4.39 -31.03 11.04
CA GLU A 171 -3.78 -32.38 11.07
C GLU A 171 -3.72 -32.95 12.49
N ALA A 172 -3.35 -32.13 13.48
CA ALA A 172 -3.34 -32.53 14.89
C ALA A 172 -4.75 -32.87 15.39
N ASP A 173 -5.76 -32.07 15.06
CA ASP A 173 -7.16 -32.35 15.41
C ASP A 173 -7.71 -33.57 14.66
N ALA A 174 -7.40 -33.74 13.38
CA ALA A 174 -7.73 -34.95 12.64
C ALA A 174 -7.04 -36.21 13.19
N ALA A 175 -5.83 -36.08 13.76
CA ALA A 175 -5.16 -37.17 14.47
C ALA A 175 -5.85 -37.48 15.81
N ARG A 176 -6.20 -36.46 16.60
CA ARG A 176 -6.96 -36.61 17.86
C ARG A 176 -8.31 -37.29 17.62
N LEU A 177 -9.08 -36.82 16.62
CA LEU A 177 -10.39 -37.39 16.27
C LEU A 177 -10.27 -38.85 15.81
N ARG A 178 -9.28 -39.18 14.96
CA ARG A 178 -9.02 -40.58 14.56
C ARG A 178 -8.64 -41.46 15.75
N GLY A 179 -7.78 -40.98 16.65
CA GLY A 179 -7.41 -41.69 17.88
C GLY A 179 -8.62 -41.93 18.81
N ALA A 180 -9.45 -40.91 19.03
CA ALA A 180 -10.66 -41.01 19.82
C ALA A 180 -11.68 -41.99 19.20
N ALA A 181 -11.94 -41.89 17.90
CA ALA A 181 -12.82 -42.81 17.18
C ALA A 181 -12.31 -44.26 17.20
N HIS A 182 -11.00 -44.46 17.06
CA HIS A 182 -10.37 -45.77 17.17
C HIS A 182 -10.53 -46.36 18.58
N ASN A 183 -10.25 -45.58 19.62
CA ASN A 183 -10.42 -46.01 21.01
C ASN A 183 -11.88 -46.35 21.32
N ILE A 184 -12.85 -45.51 20.93
CA ILE A 184 -14.28 -45.79 21.08
C ILE A 184 -14.67 -47.09 20.36
N SER A 185 -14.14 -47.32 19.16
CA SER A 185 -14.39 -48.55 18.40
C SER A 185 -13.80 -49.78 19.09
N MET A 186 -12.57 -49.69 19.61
CA MET A 186 -11.93 -50.77 20.37
C MET A 186 -12.67 -51.08 21.67
N THR A 187 -13.09 -50.07 22.43
CA THR A 187 -13.89 -50.26 23.65
C THR A 187 -15.26 -50.88 23.36
N ARG A 188 -15.92 -50.49 22.26
CA ARG A 188 -17.17 -51.12 21.80
C ARG A 188 -16.95 -52.57 21.37
N LEU A 189 -15.86 -52.86 20.66
CA LEU A 189 -15.52 -54.22 20.23
C LEU A 189 -15.18 -55.12 21.43
N ALA A 190 -14.43 -54.61 22.42
CA ALA A 190 -14.16 -55.32 23.67
C ALA A 190 -15.45 -55.64 24.41
N ARG A 191 -16.27 -54.63 24.74
CA ARG A 191 -17.58 -54.84 25.38
C ARG A 191 -18.49 -55.80 24.62
N SER A 192 -18.46 -55.77 23.28
CA SER A 192 -19.24 -56.71 22.46
C SER A 192 -18.73 -58.15 22.53
N ARG A 193 -17.44 -58.37 22.80
CA ARG A 193 -16.87 -59.70 23.04
C ARG A 193 -17.22 -60.18 24.45
N ASP A 194 -17.02 -59.33 25.46
CA ASP A 194 -17.37 -59.63 26.85
C ASP A 194 -18.86 -60.00 26.99
N LEU A 195 -19.74 -59.28 26.27
CA LEU A 195 -21.17 -59.58 26.20
C LEU A 195 -21.48 -60.89 25.46
N ALA A 196 -20.75 -61.19 24.38
CA ALA A 196 -20.93 -62.43 23.63
C ALA A 196 -20.44 -63.66 24.43
N GLU A 197 -19.34 -63.53 25.16
CA GLU A 197 -18.84 -64.52 26.12
C GLU A 197 -19.85 -64.75 27.24
N SER A 198 -20.34 -63.68 27.88
CA SER A 198 -21.41 -63.75 28.89
C SER A 198 -22.69 -64.41 28.35
N ALA A 199 -23.07 -64.15 27.10
CA ALA A 199 -24.23 -64.77 26.47
C ALA A 199 -24.01 -66.25 26.12
N HIS A 200 -22.79 -66.64 25.71
CA HIS A 200 -22.43 -68.03 25.50
C HIS A 200 -22.42 -68.83 26.80
N ASP A 201 -21.89 -68.25 27.89
CA ASP A 201 -21.87 -68.89 29.20
C ASP A 201 -23.28 -69.01 29.79
N ALA A 202 -24.11 -67.97 29.69
CA ALA A 202 -25.53 -68.06 30.05
C ALA A 202 -26.27 -69.12 29.22
N HIS A 203 -25.98 -69.23 27.92
CA HIS A 203 -26.55 -70.28 27.08
C HIS A 203 -26.10 -71.68 27.51
N ARG A 204 -24.82 -71.88 27.86
CA ARG A 204 -24.31 -73.14 28.41
C ARG A 204 -24.99 -73.46 29.74
N GLN A 205 -25.09 -72.51 30.67
CA GLN A 205 -25.80 -72.70 31.95
C GLN A 205 -27.26 -73.10 31.75
N ILE A 206 -27.97 -72.51 30.77
CA ILE A 206 -29.34 -72.92 30.42
C ILE A 206 -29.38 -74.36 29.91
N LEU A 207 -28.43 -74.78 29.08
CA LEU A 207 -28.33 -76.18 28.62
C LEU A 207 -28.05 -77.13 29.79
N ASP A 208 -27.08 -76.80 30.65
CA ASP A 208 -26.75 -77.59 31.84
C ASP A 208 -27.95 -77.71 32.80
N HIS A 209 -28.72 -76.62 32.99
CA HIS A 209 -29.97 -76.63 33.77
C HIS A 209 -31.08 -77.47 33.11
N LEU A 210 -31.19 -77.48 31.77
CA LEU A 210 -32.14 -78.31 31.06
C LEU A 210 -31.76 -79.80 31.12
N ASP A 211 -30.48 -80.14 31.06
CA ASP A 211 -29.99 -81.51 31.26
C ASP A 211 -30.18 -81.97 32.71
N ALA A 212 -29.93 -81.11 33.71
CA ALA A 212 -30.24 -81.40 35.10
C ALA A 212 -31.76 -81.59 35.34
N LEU A 213 -32.62 -80.76 34.74
CA LEU A 213 -34.07 -80.95 34.79
C LEU A 213 -34.51 -82.25 34.11
N ARG A 214 -33.88 -82.61 32.98
CA ARG A 214 -34.10 -83.89 32.30
C ARG A 214 -33.70 -85.06 33.19
N GLU A 215 -32.57 -84.98 33.88
CA GLU A 215 -32.11 -85.99 34.85
C GLU A 215 -33.10 -86.11 36.03
N HIS A 216 -33.53 -84.99 36.61
CA HIS A 216 -34.57 -84.98 37.65
C HIS A 216 -35.89 -85.62 37.18
N ILE A 217 -36.33 -85.34 35.95
CA ILE A 217 -37.54 -85.96 35.38
C ILE A 217 -37.34 -87.45 35.11
N THR A 218 -36.14 -87.91 34.72
CA THR A 218 -35.87 -89.35 34.54
C THR A 218 -35.67 -90.11 35.84
N ASN A 219 -35.25 -89.45 36.91
CA ASN A 219 -35.11 -90.05 38.25
C ASN A 219 -36.42 -89.97 39.07
N LEU A 220 -37.37 -89.13 38.67
CA LEU A 220 -38.69 -88.95 39.29
C LEU A 220 -39.52 -90.26 39.41
N PRO A 221 -39.55 -91.16 38.41
CA PRO A 221 -40.22 -92.46 38.52
C PRO A 221 -39.60 -93.37 39.58
N ASP A 222 -38.28 -93.37 39.72
CA ASP A 222 -37.58 -94.17 40.73
C ASP A 222 -37.75 -93.56 42.13
N ALA A 223 -37.78 -92.22 42.23
CA ALA A 223 -38.07 -91.52 43.49
C ALA A 223 -39.54 -91.64 43.94
N LEU A 224 -40.48 -91.88 43.00
CA LEU A 224 -41.88 -92.18 43.27
C LEU A 224 -42.18 -93.69 43.31
N ALA A 225 -41.17 -94.55 43.16
CA ALA A 225 -41.34 -95.99 43.28
C ALA A 225 -41.49 -96.33 44.77
N LEU A 226 -42.73 -96.64 45.18
CA LEU A 226 -43.06 -97.13 46.54
C LEU A 226 -42.02 -98.14 47.03
N SER A 227 -41.47 -97.91 48.22
CA SER A 227 -40.59 -98.87 48.90
C SER A 227 -41.33 -100.17 49.22
N GLU A 228 -40.61 -101.26 49.56
CA GLU A 228 -41.29 -102.51 49.94
C GLU A 228 -42.20 -102.31 51.16
N GLU A 229 -41.78 -101.52 52.15
CA GLU A 229 -42.59 -101.20 53.34
C GLU A 229 -43.85 -100.38 53.00
N GLU A 230 -43.77 -99.46 52.04
CA GLU A 230 -44.94 -98.69 51.57
C GLU A 230 -45.87 -99.53 50.67
N ARG A 231 -45.34 -100.49 49.90
CA ARG A 231 -46.15 -101.44 49.14
C ARG A 231 -46.93 -102.37 50.07
N ASP A 232 -46.29 -102.86 51.13
CA ASP A 232 -46.95 -103.67 52.15
C ASP A 232 -48.08 -102.85 52.81
N LEU A 233 -47.83 -101.60 53.23
CA LEU A 233 -48.83 -100.71 53.83
C LEU A 233 -50.02 -100.39 52.91
N VAL A 234 -49.79 -100.23 51.60
CA VAL A 234 -50.88 -100.00 50.61
C VAL A 234 -51.63 -101.30 50.25
N SER A 235 -51.12 -102.47 50.64
CA SER A 235 -51.72 -103.78 50.35
C SER A 235 -52.63 -104.35 51.45
N LEU A 236 -52.64 -103.76 52.65
CA LEU A 236 -53.55 -104.18 53.73
C LEU A 236 -55.02 -103.96 53.36
N THR A 237 -55.87 -104.88 53.80
CA THR A 237 -57.31 -104.85 53.59
C THR A 237 -58.07 -104.62 54.89
N GLU A 238 -59.33 -104.18 54.80
CA GLU A 238 -60.23 -103.96 55.95
C GLU A 238 -60.39 -105.21 56.84
N THR A 239 -60.16 -106.40 56.28
CA THR A 239 -60.07 -107.69 57.00
C THR A 239 -58.86 -107.81 57.91
N ASP A 240 -57.71 -107.25 57.53
CA ASP A 240 -56.46 -107.29 58.29
C ASP A 240 -56.48 -106.26 59.45
N ASP A 241 -57.09 -105.10 59.21
CA ASP A 241 -57.37 -104.10 60.25
C ASP A 241 -58.25 -104.67 61.37
N LEU A 242 -59.26 -105.47 61.01
CA LEU A 242 -60.12 -106.19 61.95
C LEU A 242 -59.38 -107.27 62.76
N GLU A 243 -58.36 -107.93 62.20
CA GLU A 243 -57.49 -108.84 62.98
C GLU A 243 -56.60 -108.08 63.97
N LEU A 244 -55.99 -106.97 63.53
CA LEU A 244 -55.16 -106.10 64.38
C LEU A 244 -55.94 -105.54 65.59
N LEU A 245 -57.17 -105.05 65.36
CA LEU A 245 -58.04 -104.52 66.41
C LEU A 245 -58.55 -105.60 67.37
N ASN A 246 -58.89 -106.80 66.87
CA ASN A 246 -59.38 -107.89 67.72
C ASN A 246 -58.28 -108.69 68.45
N ARG A 247 -57.00 -108.42 68.18
CA ARG A 247 -55.85 -109.19 68.71
C ARG A 247 -55.74 -109.19 70.24
N THR A 248 -56.33 -108.20 70.93
CA THR A 248 -56.29 -108.07 72.41
C THR A 248 -57.68 -108.14 73.07
N LEU A 249 -58.75 -108.40 72.30
CA LEU A 249 -60.14 -108.36 72.78
C LEU A 249 -60.71 -109.77 72.98
N LEU A 250 -61.30 -110.01 74.15
CA LEU A 250 -61.86 -111.31 74.57
C LEU A 250 -63.32 -111.16 75.00
N GLY A 251 -64.18 -112.08 74.54
CA GLY A 251 -65.58 -112.12 74.93
C GLY A 251 -66.48 -111.24 74.04
N ARG A 252 -67.45 -110.55 74.66
CA ARG A 252 -68.54 -109.85 73.97
C ARG A 252 -68.13 -108.52 73.32
N ASP A 253 -66.88 -108.11 73.52
CA ASP A 253 -66.34 -106.81 73.11
C ASP A 253 -65.44 -106.93 71.86
N LYS A 254 -65.62 -107.99 71.06
CA LYS A 254 -64.97 -108.15 69.75
C LYS A 254 -65.71 -107.35 68.69
N PHE A 255 -64.97 -106.56 67.91
CA PHE A 255 -65.52 -105.81 66.78
C PHE A 255 -65.95 -106.75 65.66
N SER A 256 -67.19 -106.59 65.21
CA SER A 256 -67.75 -107.34 64.09
C SER A 256 -67.68 -106.51 62.80
N ALA A 257 -67.69 -107.17 61.64
CA ALA A 257 -67.71 -106.48 60.34
C ALA A 257 -68.96 -105.60 60.11
N SER A 258 -69.99 -105.70 60.97
CA SER A 258 -71.15 -104.79 60.96
C SER A 258 -70.95 -103.48 61.75
N ASP A 259 -69.95 -103.38 62.62
CA ASP A 259 -69.70 -102.18 63.45
C ASP A 259 -68.84 -101.11 62.72
N ALA A 260 -68.16 -101.49 61.63
CA ALA A 260 -67.31 -100.58 60.85
C ALA A 260 -68.09 -99.57 59.97
N ALA A 261 -69.42 -99.70 59.87
CA ALA A 261 -70.25 -98.98 58.90
C ALA A 261 -70.69 -97.55 59.31
N THR A 262 -70.21 -97.00 60.44
CA THR A 262 -70.51 -95.62 60.87
C THR A 262 -69.32 -94.68 60.66
N PRO A 263 -69.39 -93.71 59.72
CA PRO A 263 -68.30 -92.77 59.47
C PRO A 263 -68.11 -91.79 60.63
N ALA A 264 -66.88 -91.64 61.11
CA ALA A 264 -66.50 -90.58 62.05
C ALA A 264 -66.28 -89.23 61.32
N GLU A 265 -66.64 -88.12 61.97
CA GLU A 265 -66.48 -86.77 61.43
C GLU A 265 -65.00 -86.43 61.13
N LYS A 266 -64.75 -85.87 59.95
CA LYS A 266 -63.44 -85.32 59.59
C LYS A 266 -63.31 -83.89 60.12
N THR A 267 -62.36 -83.67 61.03
CA THR A 267 -61.86 -82.33 61.36
C THR A 267 -60.92 -81.85 60.26
N ASP A 268 -61.33 -80.82 59.54
CA ASP A 268 -60.53 -80.20 58.47
C ASP A 268 -59.61 -79.11 59.05
N VAL A 269 -58.33 -79.10 58.67
CA VAL A 269 -57.27 -78.26 59.29
C VAL A 269 -56.38 -77.57 58.25
N LEU A 270 -56.90 -77.32 57.04
CA LEU A 270 -56.20 -76.54 56.00
C LEU A 270 -57.07 -75.35 55.58
N GLY A 271 -57.00 -74.28 56.37
CA GLY A 271 -57.83 -73.09 56.20
C GLY A 271 -57.25 -71.82 56.82
N ALA A 272 -55.94 -71.60 56.69
CA ALA A 272 -55.29 -70.31 56.97
C ALA A 272 -53.94 -70.17 56.25
N VAL A 273 -53.71 -68.97 55.70
CA VAL A 273 -52.53 -68.42 54.98
C VAL A 273 -52.73 -68.34 53.47
N ASP A 274 -53.61 -67.41 53.09
CA ASP A 274 -53.54 -66.57 51.89
C ASP A 274 -53.53 -65.11 52.38
N ASP A 275 -53.03 -64.18 51.55
CA ASP A 275 -52.88 -62.73 51.75
C ASP A 275 -51.79 -62.23 52.76
N GLU A 276 -50.64 -61.79 52.25
CA GLU A 276 -50.14 -60.43 52.55
C GLU A 276 -49.26 -59.83 51.42
N TYR A 277 -49.45 -58.52 51.18
CA TYR A 277 -48.85 -57.65 50.17
C TYR A 277 -48.18 -56.45 50.88
N ASP A 278 -47.18 -55.74 50.36
CA ASP A 278 -46.46 -55.76 49.06
C ASP A 278 -45.04 -55.16 49.29
N GLU A 279 -44.07 -55.33 48.37
CA GLU A 279 -42.81 -54.54 48.43
C GLU A 279 -42.41 -53.88 47.10
N GLU A 280 -41.98 -52.63 47.20
CA GLU A 280 -41.85 -51.67 46.10
C GLU A 280 -40.60 -51.86 45.23
N PHE A 281 -40.78 -51.88 43.90
CA PHE A 281 -39.66 -51.78 42.96
C PHE A 281 -39.40 -50.31 42.55
N GLU A 282 -38.50 -49.62 43.25
CA GLU A 282 -37.86 -48.42 42.70
C GLU A 282 -36.94 -48.81 41.52
N ASN A 283 -37.33 -48.43 40.30
CA ASN A 283 -36.59 -48.77 39.09
C ASN A 283 -36.15 -47.50 38.34
N ASP A 284 -35.07 -46.88 38.83
CA ASP A 284 -34.51 -45.66 38.26
C ASP A 284 -33.33 -45.94 37.32
N ARG A 285 -33.58 -45.98 35.99
CA ARG A 285 -32.75 -45.34 34.93
C ARG A 285 -33.08 -45.75 33.48
N TYR A 286 -32.78 -44.81 32.59
CA TYR A 286 -32.63 -44.89 31.12
C TYR A 286 -33.90 -44.99 30.25
N GLY A 287 -34.19 -43.89 29.54
CA GLY A 287 -35.23 -43.86 28.52
C GLY A 287 -35.35 -42.58 27.68
N HIS A 288 -34.28 -41.81 27.43
CA HIS A 288 -34.39 -40.64 26.55
C HIS A 288 -34.12 -40.96 25.08
N GLY A 289 -35.19 -41.25 24.35
CA GLY A 289 -35.26 -41.29 22.88
C GLY A 289 -35.78 -39.97 22.28
N PRO A 290 -35.71 -39.78 20.95
CA PRO A 290 -35.63 -38.43 20.36
C PRO A 290 -36.84 -38.00 19.52
N ARG A 291 -36.97 -36.68 19.30
CA ARG A 291 -37.18 -35.97 17.99
C ARG A 291 -37.66 -34.53 18.20
N ASP A 292 -36.91 -33.56 17.67
CA ASP A 292 -37.22 -32.76 16.46
C ASP A 292 -38.34 -31.72 16.65
N GLU A 293 -37.97 -30.44 16.82
CA GLU A 293 -38.82 -29.35 16.31
C GLU A 293 -38.02 -28.10 15.89
N ALA A 294 -38.48 -27.48 14.82
CA ALA A 294 -37.72 -26.62 13.92
C ALA A 294 -37.80 -25.11 14.19
N LYS A 295 -36.90 -24.36 13.53
CA LYS A 295 -37.00 -22.92 13.14
C LYS A 295 -36.87 -21.82 14.21
N LYS A 296 -35.74 -21.10 14.18
CA LYS A 296 -35.54 -19.77 13.54
C LYS A 296 -34.04 -19.41 13.66
N GLY A 297 -33.39 -18.80 12.67
CA GLY A 297 -33.67 -17.44 12.18
C GLY A 297 -32.90 -16.47 13.09
N ASP A 298 -31.58 -16.37 12.90
CA ASP A 298 -30.94 -15.33 12.07
C ASP A 298 -30.84 -13.99 12.80
N GLN A 299 -29.63 -13.66 13.28
CA GLN A 299 -28.91 -12.45 12.87
C GLN A 299 -27.51 -12.38 13.49
N VAL A 300 -26.52 -12.15 12.63
CA VAL A 300 -25.12 -11.85 12.96
C VAL A 300 -24.82 -10.44 12.43
N THR A 301 -24.36 -9.56 13.33
CA THR A 301 -23.63 -8.29 13.11
C THR A 301 -23.99 -7.37 11.93
N ALA A 302 -24.25 -6.10 12.29
CA ALA A 302 -23.54 -4.96 11.71
C ALA A 302 -23.06 -4.07 12.86
#